data_AF-A0AAU5BEH5-F1
#
_entry.id   AF-A0AAU5BEH5-F1
#
_cell.length_a   1.000
_cell.length_b   1.000
_cell.length_c   1.000
_cell.angle_alpha   90.00
_cell.angle_beta   90.00
_cell.angle_gamma   90.00
#
_symmetry.space_group_name_H-M   'P 1'
#
loop_
_entity.id
_entity.type
_entity.pdbx_description
1 polymer ?
#
loop_
_entity_poly.entity_id
_entity_poly.type
_entity_poly.pdbx_seq_one_letter_code
_entity_poly.pdbx_strand_id
1 'polypeptide(L)' 'MRSLTRFVKHRITQHPDTDVTFEAECLGCKWKAMPSTDSAAVDIECMSHTGRSNHRGFRRICTSFAAVVRDE' A
#
# COMPACT_ATOMS: atom_id res chain seq x y z
N MET A 1 35.47 7.82 31.29
CA MET A 1 34.38 6.94 30.80
C MET A 1 34.46 6.90 29.28
N ARG A 2 34.63 5.73 28.66
CA ARG A 2 34.72 5.58 27.20
C ARG A 2 33.37 5.01 26.71
N SER A 3 32.64 5.75 25.89
CA SER A 3 31.43 5.26 25.24
C SER A 3 31.81 4.53 23.96
N LEU A 4 31.32 3.30 23.80
CA LEU A 4 31.47 2.52 22.56
C LEU A 4 30.17 2.63 21.76
N THR A 5 30.23 3.26 20.59
CA THR A 5 29.11 3.31 19.66
C THR A 5 29.11 2.03 18.83
N ARG A 6 28.10 1.18 18.98
CA ARG A 6 27.91 -0.03 18.15
C ARG A 6 27.00 0.31 16.97
N PHE A 7 27.44 -0.02 15.76
CA PHE A 7 26.57 0.03 14.58
C PHE A 7 25.56 -1.12 14.66
N VAL A 8 24.28 -0.78 14.70
CA VAL A 8 23.15 -1.74 14.69
C VAL A 8 22.42 -1.57 13.37
N LYS A 9 22.23 -2.67 12.64
CA LYS A 9 21.43 -2.67 11.42
C LYS A 9 19.95 -2.48 11.79
N HIS A 10 19.27 -1.66 11.00
CA HIS A 10 17.84 -1.43 11.14
C HIS A 10 17.18 -1.71 9.79
N ARG A 11 15.92 -2.16 9.83
CA ARG A 11 15.09 -2.34 8.64
C ARG A 11 13.72 -1.67 8.86
N ILE A 12 13.08 -1.32 7.74
CA ILE A 12 11.70 -0.83 7.74
C ILE A 12 10.75 -2.03 7.62
N THR A 13 9.67 -1.98 8.39
CA THR A 13 8.52 -2.89 8.29
C THR A 13 7.23 -2.06 8.28
N GLN A 14 6.10 -2.67 7.93
CA GLN A 14 4.81 -2.06 8.20
C GLN A 14 4.60 -1.96 9.72
N HIS A 15 4.01 -0.85 10.16
CA HIS A 15 3.67 -0.63 11.56
C HIS A 15 2.54 -1.60 11.97
N PRO A 16 2.73 -2.40 13.04
CA PRO A 16 1.80 -3.50 13.38
C PRO A 16 0.43 -3.00 13.85
N ASP A 17 0.37 -1.82 14.46
CA ASP A 17 -0.87 -1.26 15.04
C ASP A 17 -1.60 -0.28 14.11
N THR A 18 -1.29 -0.29 12.82
CA THR A 18 -1.97 0.58 11.84
C THR A 18 -2.47 -0.22 10.65
N ASP A 19 -3.67 0.13 10.22
CA ASP A 19 -4.23 -0.40 8.99
C ASP A 19 -3.50 0.15 7.75
N VAL A 20 -3.68 -0.59 6.66
CA VAL A 20 -3.32 -0.18 5.30
C VAL A 20 -4.58 0.21 4.56
N THR A 21 -4.51 1.25 3.74
CA THR A 21 -5.60 1.63 2.84
C THR A 21 -5.15 1.46 1.40
N PHE A 22 -5.93 0.72 0.63
CA PHE A 22 -5.77 0.53 -0.80
C PHE A 22 -6.81 1.32 -1.56
N GLU A 23 -6.38 1.97 -2.64
CA GLU A 23 -7.22 2.75 -3.54
C GLU A 23 -6.78 2.50 -4.99
N ALA A 24 -7.69 2.75 -5.94
CA ALA A 24 -7.37 2.68 -7.36
C ALA A 24 -8.10 3.77 -8.15
N GLU A 25 -7.43 4.27 -9.19
CA GLU A 25 -7.96 5.25 -10.14
C GLU A 25 -7.78 4.72 -11.57
N CYS A 26 -8.82 4.81 -12.40
CA CYS A 26 -8.71 4.43 -13.81
C CYS A 26 -7.86 5.46 -14.57
N LEU A 27 -6.96 4.99 -15.43
CA LEU A 27 -6.14 5.87 -16.27
C LEU A 27 -6.88 6.35 -17.54
N GLY A 28 -7.99 5.70 -17.90
CA GLY A 28 -8.79 6.04 -19.09
C GLY A 28 -9.99 6.94 -18.82
N CYS A 29 -10.44 7.06 -17.58
CA CYS A 29 -11.56 7.92 -17.19
C CYS A 29 -11.49 8.32 -15.71
N LYS A 30 -12.47 9.09 -15.22
CA LYS A 30 -12.49 9.62 -13.85
C LYS A 30 -12.96 8.61 -12.77
N TRP A 31 -13.06 7.33 -13.11
CA TRP A 31 -13.51 6.31 -12.16
C TRP A 31 -12.46 6.08 -11.06
N LYS A 32 -12.95 5.88 -9.83
CA LYS A 32 -12.15 5.53 -8.66
C LYS A 32 -12.82 4.37 -7.92
N ALA A 33 -12.02 3.47 -7.38
CA ALA A 33 -12.48 2.42 -6.49
C ALA A 33 -12.83 3.00 -5.11
N MET A 34 -13.68 2.32 -4.35
CA MET A 34 -13.86 2.64 -2.94
C MET A 34 -12.57 2.28 -2.17
N PRO A 35 -12.04 3.17 -1.31
CA PRO A 35 -10.91 2.83 -0.45
C PRO A 35 -11.23 1.64 0.46
N SER A 36 -10.29 0.72 0.64
CA SER A 36 -10.48 -0.51 1.43
C SER A 36 -9.20 -0.95 2.13
N THR A 37 -9.33 -1.67 3.24
CA THR A 37 -8.20 -2.36 3.89
C THR A 37 -7.88 -3.71 3.25
N ASP A 38 -8.72 -4.18 2.33
CA ASP A 38 -8.52 -5.39 1.54
C ASP A 38 -8.15 -5.03 0.10
N SER A 39 -6.93 -5.38 -0.33
CA SER A 39 -6.48 -5.11 -1.69
C SER A 39 -7.27 -5.92 -2.73
N ALA A 40 -7.73 -7.13 -2.38
CA ALA A 40 -8.46 -7.99 -3.30
C ALA A 40 -9.82 -7.37 -3.65
N ALA A 41 -10.48 -6.72 -2.68
CA ALA A 41 -11.71 -5.95 -2.94
C ALA A 41 -11.48 -4.84 -3.98
N VAL A 42 -10.40 -4.07 -3.86
CA VAL A 42 -10.04 -3.01 -4.82
C VAL A 42 -9.70 -3.60 -6.20
N ASP A 43 -9.02 -4.74 -6.25
CA ASP A 43 -8.70 -5.43 -7.50
C ASP A 43 -9.98 -5.97 -8.19
N ILE A 44 -10.97 -6.47 -7.44
CA ILE A 44 -12.30 -6.87 -7.95
C ILE A 44 -13.05 -5.68 -8.55
N GLU A 45 -12.99 -4.51 -7.91
CA GLU A 45 -13.57 -3.29 -8.47
C GLU A 45 -12.91 -2.89 -9.79
N CYS A 46 -11.57 -2.99 -9.88
CA CYS A 46 -10.84 -2.74 -11.12
C CYS A 46 -11.26 -3.72 -12.23
N MET A 47 -11.31 -5.03 -11.94
CA MET A 47 -11.74 -6.05 -12.89
C MET A 47 -13.19 -5.82 -13.36
N SER A 48 -14.07 -5.45 -12.44
CA SER A 48 -15.46 -5.10 -12.73
C SER A 48 -15.55 -3.86 -13.62
N HIS A 49 -14.72 -2.85 -13.37
CA HIS A 49 -14.61 -1.66 -14.22
C HIS A 49 -14.14 -2.03 -15.63
N THR A 50 -13.07 -2.83 -15.75
CA THR A 50 -12.58 -3.34 -17.05
C THR A 50 -13.67 -4.07 -17.82
N GLY A 51 -14.46 -4.93 -17.16
CA GLY A 51 -15.56 -5.65 -17.81
C GLY A 51 -16.65 -4.73 -18.38
N ARG A 52 -16.84 -3.54 -17.81
CA ARG A 52 -17.87 -2.56 -18.24
C ARG A 52 -17.37 -1.52 -19.24
N SER A 53 -16.08 -1.20 -19.23
CA SER A 53 -15.51 -0.08 -20.01
C SER A 53 -14.40 -0.49 -20.99
N ASN A 54 -13.88 -1.72 -20.89
CA ASN A 54 -12.66 -2.19 -21.57
C ASN A 54 -11.38 -1.37 -21.22
N HIS A 55 -11.41 -0.51 -20.19
CA HIS A 55 -10.22 0.14 -19.67
C HIS A 55 -9.38 -0.84 -18.85
N ARG A 56 -8.06 -0.90 -19.13
CA ARG A 56 -7.15 -1.91 -18.54
C ARG A 56 -6.03 -1.31 -17.69
N GLY A 57 -5.89 0.01 -17.66
CA GLY A 57 -4.85 0.72 -16.91
C GLY A 57 -5.42 1.35 -15.65
N PHE A 58 -4.81 1.06 -14.51
CA PHE A 58 -5.19 1.61 -13.21
C PHE A 58 -3.95 2.10 -12.45
N ARG A 59 -4.05 3.28 -11.85
CA ARG A 59 -3.11 3.74 -10.82
C ARG A 59 -3.58 3.15 -9.49
N ARG A 60 -2.72 2.40 -8.80
CA ARG A 60 -2.98 1.98 -7.41
C ARG A 60 -2.26 2.88 -6.42
N ILE A 61 -2.90 3.15 -5.29
CA ILE A 61 -2.31 3.84 -4.14
C ILE A 61 -2.43 2.89 -2.95
N CYS A 62 -1.33 2.73 -2.21
CA CYS A 62 -1.27 1.99 -0.96
C CYS A 62 -0.74 2.92 0.11
N THR A 63 -1.58 3.26 1.08
CA THR A 63 -1.21 4.09 2.22
C THR A 63 -1.00 3.18 3.42
N SER A 64 0.25 3.08 3.88
CA SER A 64 0.62 2.29 5.06
C SER A 64 1.59 3.10 5.92
N PHE A 65 1.66 2.77 7.21
CA PHE A 65 2.63 3.38 8.12
C PHE A 65 3.82 2.46 8.31
N ALA A 66 5.01 3.05 8.42
CA ALA A 66 6.25 2.34 8.58
C ALA A 66 6.70 2.33 10.05
N ALA A 67 7.24 1.21 10.50
CA ALA A 67 7.99 1.10 11.75
C ALA A 67 9.45 0.73 11.45
N VAL A 68 10.38 1.31 12.21
CA VAL A 68 11.81 0.95 12.13
C VAL A 68 12.11 -0.05 13.23
N VAL A 69 12.61 -1.22 12.84
CA VAL A 69 13.00 -2.29 13.77
C VAL A 69 14.49 -2.60 13.63
N ARG A 70 15.09 -3.16 14.67
CA ARG A 70 16.45 -3.70 14.58
C ARG A 70 16.43 -4.96 13.71
N ASP A 71 17.43 -5.08 12.86
CA ASP A 71 17.70 -6.31 12.10
C ASP A 71 18.45 -7.26 13.04
N GLU A 72 17.87 -8.42 13.35
CA GLU A 72 18.45 -9.40 14.29
C GLU A 72 19.77 -10.00 13.77
#